data_AF-A0A1D9GZT2-F1
#
_entry.id   AF-A0A1D9GZT2-F1
#
_cell.length_a   1.000
_cell.length_b   1.000
_cell.length_c   1.000
_cell.angle_alpha   90.00
_cell.angle_beta   90.00
_cell.angle_gamma   90.00
#
_symmetry.space_group_name_H-M   'P 1'
#
loop_
_entity.id
_entity.type
_entity.pdbx_description
1 polymer ?
#
loop_
_entity_poly.entity_id
_entity_poly.type
_entity_poly.pdbx_seq_one_letter_code
_entity_poly.pdbx_strand_id
1 'polypeptide(L)'
;MTRLAQYIEAAESDNTRRSYASAIRHFEVEWKGLLPSTADAIARYLADHAATQSINTLRLRLAALSRWHTDHGFPDPTKSALVRQVFKGIRSVHSVPEKRARPLELAVLQQVDQWLDTAITNAQWSGDQPALLRHTRDRSLMLLGFWRGFRSDEVVNLRVENIEVTLGQGMTCYLGRGKGDRQRQGRVFRCPALSRLCPVTAFNAWVNLAGLTEGPAFRKIDRWGHVADESLHANSLIPLLRSLFAESGMESPEEYSSHSMRRGFAGWARASGWDIKELMEYVGWKDVKSAMRYLDASDSSLQARFEQGLTALAPATPQSPPPLLLLIEQAEVARLPAEGPTPVAVLRITMVLSRFSKQSRGLARGHRLIERTCFERFAMQRLNTEGTLYELAVPYLSRDLLDEVIASLLDDMYRIAEDNHCLLETSFHEPATDTYWD
;
A
#
# COMPACT_ATOMS: atom_id res chain seq x y z
N MET A 1 -35.47 -16.90 -6.77
CA MET A 1 -34.04 -17.28 -6.89
C MET A 1 -33.82 -18.59 -6.16
N THR A 2 -33.06 -19.53 -6.72
CA THR A 2 -32.67 -20.77 -6.01
C THR A 2 -31.55 -20.47 -5.02
N ARG A 3 -31.45 -21.24 -3.91
CA ARG A 3 -30.34 -21.09 -2.93
C ARG A 3 -28.97 -21.18 -3.60
N LEU A 4 -28.83 -22.02 -4.63
CA LEU A 4 -27.61 -22.14 -5.44
C LEU A 4 -27.25 -20.83 -6.15
N ALA A 5 -28.21 -20.17 -6.80
CA ALA A 5 -27.97 -18.88 -7.45
C ALA A 5 -27.52 -17.81 -6.46
N GLN A 6 -28.11 -17.78 -5.26
CA GLN A 6 -27.72 -16.85 -4.21
C GLN A 6 -26.26 -17.05 -3.76
N TYR A 7 -25.79 -18.29 -3.62
CA TYR A 7 -24.39 -18.56 -3.26
C TYR A 7 -23.42 -18.24 -4.38
N ILE A 8 -23.79 -18.51 -5.64
CA ILE A 8 -22.99 -18.13 -6.82
C ILE A 8 -22.86 -16.61 -6.90
N GLU A 9 -23.96 -15.87 -6.72
CA GLU A 9 -23.94 -14.40 -6.70
C GLU A 9 -23.10 -13.88 -5.54
N ALA A 10 -23.25 -14.45 -4.35
CA ALA A 10 -22.52 -14.03 -3.16
C ALA A 10 -21.02 -14.36 -3.21
N ALA A 11 -20.57 -15.29 -4.06
CA ALA A 11 -19.16 -15.65 -4.21
C ALA A 11 -18.30 -14.45 -4.64
N GLU A 12 -18.91 -13.46 -5.30
CA GLU A 12 -18.22 -12.32 -5.86
C GLU A 12 -18.60 -10.98 -5.25
N SER A 13 -17.73 -9.98 -5.46
CA SER A 13 -18.08 -8.60 -5.14
C SER A 13 -18.93 -8.01 -6.25
N ASP A 14 -19.95 -7.22 -5.89
CA ASP A 14 -20.80 -6.53 -6.88
C ASP A 14 -19.99 -5.60 -7.79
N ASN A 15 -18.90 -5.03 -7.27
CA ASN A 15 -17.99 -4.20 -8.05
C ASN A 15 -17.26 -5.00 -9.14
N THR A 16 -16.79 -6.21 -8.83
CA THR A 16 -16.19 -7.11 -9.82
C THR A 16 -17.21 -7.49 -10.89
N ARG A 17 -18.43 -7.87 -10.48
CA ARG A 17 -19.52 -8.23 -11.40
C ARG A 17 -19.84 -7.09 -12.37
N ARG A 18 -20.08 -5.88 -11.85
CA ARG A 18 -20.36 -4.67 -12.65
C ARG A 18 -19.20 -4.32 -13.59
N SER A 19 -17.97 -4.38 -13.08
CA SER A 19 -16.76 -4.09 -13.86
C SER A 19 -16.57 -5.07 -15.01
N TYR A 20 -16.82 -6.36 -14.77
CA TYR A 20 -16.70 -7.40 -15.78
C TYR A 20 -17.83 -7.29 -16.82
N ALA A 21 -19.08 -7.09 -16.38
CA ALA A 21 -20.19 -6.85 -17.29
C ALA A 21 -19.95 -5.63 -18.20
N SER A 22 -19.41 -4.54 -17.65
CA SER A 22 -19.03 -3.36 -18.44
C SER A 22 -17.92 -3.65 -19.45
N ALA A 23 -16.90 -4.44 -19.07
CA ALA A 23 -15.84 -4.85 -19.97
C ALA A 23 -16.35 -5.74 -21.12
N ILE A 24 -17.24 -6.69 -20.83
CA ILE A 24 -17.87 -7.54 -21.84
C ILE A 24 -18.73 -6.70 -22.79
N ARG A 25 -19.59 -5.83 -22.26
CA ARG A 25 -20.40 -4.90 -23.07
C ARG A 25 -19.51 -4.03 -23.97
N HIS A 26 -18.39 -3.53 -23.46
CA HIS A 26 -17.47 -2.76 -24.28
C HIS A 26 -16.88 -3.61 -25.41
N PHE A 27 -16.48 -4.86 -25.15
CA PHE A 27 -15.94 -5.72 -26.18
C PHE A 27 -16.98 -6.04 -27.27
N GLU A 28 -18.18 -6.47 -26.88
CA GLU A 28 -19.23 -6.92 -27.82
C GLU A 28 -19.95 -5.77 -28.51
N VAL A 29 -20.29 -4.70 -27.79
CA VAL A 29 -21.15 -3.62 -28.30
C VAL A 29 -20.33 -2.47 -28.86
N GLU A 30 -19.35 -1.97 -28.09
CA GLU A 30 -18.59 -0.77 -28.48
C GLU A 30 -17.50 -1.12 -29.51
N TRP A 31 -16.73 -2.18 -29.27
CA TRP A 31 -15.69 -2.64 -30.19
C TRP A 31 -16.19 -3.63 -31.25
N LYS A 32 -17.42 -4.15 -31.10
CA LYS A 32 -18.05 -5.09 -32.04
C LYS A 32 -17.30 -6.43 -32.18
N GLY A 33 -16.67 -6.87 -31.08
CA GLY A 33 -16.06 -8.18 -30.98
C GLY A 33 -17.11 -9.29 -30.86
N LEU A 34 -16.76 -10.50 -31.28
CA LEU A 34 -17.61 -11.67 -31.15
C LEU A 34 -17.11 -12.56 -30.01
N LEU A 35 -18.03 -13.05 -29.19
CA LEU A 35 -17.78 -14.06 -28.19
C LEU A 35 -18.49 -15.37 -28.58
N PRO A 36 -17.84 -16.55 -28.50
CA PRO A 36 -16.44 -16.77 -28.12
C PRO A 36 -15.45 -16.13 -29.12
N SER A 37 -14.34 -15.63 -28.60
CA SER A 37 -13.35 -14.86 -29.36
C SER A 37 -12.10 -15.68 -29.68
N THR A 38 -11.32 -15.20 -30.64
CA THR A 38 -10.00 -15.77 -30.98
C THR A 38 -8.87 -15.00 -30.29
N ALA A 39 -7.72 -15.64 -30.16
CA ALA A 39 -6.50 -14.99 -29.67
C ALA A 39 -6.15 -13.72 -30.48
N ASP A 40 -6.36 -13.77 -31.80
CA ASP A 40 -6.07 -12.65 -32.69
C ASP A 40 -7.05 -11.49 -32.51
N ALA A 41 -8.35 -11.76 -32.33
CA ALA A 41 -9.34 -10.73 -32.05
C ALA A 41 -9.09 -10.05 -30.69
N ILE A 42 -8.72 -10.80 -29.65
CA ILE A 42 -8.34 -10.22 -28.35
C ILE A 42 -7.05 -9.39 -28.46
N ALA A 43 -6.06 -9.87 -29.20
CA ALA A 43 -4.83 -9.13 -29.43
C ALA A 43 -5.08 -7.79 -30.13
N ARG A 44 -5.93 -7.78 -31.18
CA ARG A 44 -6.36 -6.55 -31.88
C ARG A 44 -7.12 -5.60 -30.96
N TYR A 45 -8.07 -6.12 -30.20
CA TYR A 45 -8.81 -5.32 -29.22
C TYR A 45 -7.90 -4.61 -28.21
N LEU A 46 -6.89 -5.30 -27.68
CA LEU A 46 -5.92 -4.70 -26.77
C LEU A 46 -5.07 -3.63 -27.46
N ALA A 47 -4.62 -3.89 -28.68
CA ALA A 47 -3.80 -2.96 -29.46
C ALA A 47 -4.57 -1.67 -29.79
N ASP A 48 -5.83 -1.77 -30.23
CA ASP A 48 -6.68 -0.62 -30.60
C ASP A 48 -6.91 0.34 -29.43
N HIS A 49 -6.86 -0.17 -28.20
CA HIS A 49 -7.08 0.61 -26.98
C HIS A 49 -5.80 0.93 -26.21
N ALA A 50 -4.64 0.53 -26.72
CA ALA A 50 -3.35 0.68 -26.05
C ALA A 50 -2.99 2.15 -25.79
N ALA A 51 -3.31 3.03 -26.75
CA ALA A 51 -3.00 4.45 -26.67
C ALA A 51 -3.99 5.26 -25.80
N THR A 52 -5.23 4.78 -25.65
CA THR A 52 -6.30 5.55 -24.99
C THR A 52 -6.63 5.06 -23.59
N GLN A 53 -6.19 3.86 -23.21
CA GLN A 53 -6.56 3.23 -21.95
C GLN A 53 -5.36 2.86 -21.09
N SER A 54 -5.55 2.94 -19.77
CA SER A 54 -4.53 2.50 -18.83
C SER A 54 -4.28 0.99 -18.93
N ILE A 55 -3.05 0.58 -18.67
CA ILE A 55 -2.66 -0.84 -18.60
C ILE A 55 -3.56 -1.62 -17.63
N ASN A 56 -3.95 -1.00 -16.50
CA ASN A 56 -4.83 -1.64 -15.52
C ASN A 56 -6.26 -1.83 -16.05
N THR A 57 -6.78 -0.90 -16.85
CA THR A 57 -8.05 -1.04 -17.56
C THR A 57 -8.00 -2.19 -18.56
N LEU A 58 -6.92 -2.29 -19.35
CA LEU A 58 -6.73 -3.37 -20.31
C LEU A 58 -6.59 -4.74 -19.63
N ARG A 59 -5.88 -4.83 -18.48
CA ARG A 59 -5.84 -6.05 -17.66
C ARG A 59 -7.21 -6.47 -17.15
N LEU A 60 -8.00 -5.52 -16.66
CA LEU A 60 -9.35 -5.78 -16.17
C LEU A 60 -10.24 -6.35 -17.28
N ARG A 61 -10.18 -5.74 -18.47
CA ARG A 61 -10.91 -6.21 -19.65
C ARG A 61 -10.47 -7.60 -20.08
N LEU A 62 -9.17 -7.85 -20.08
CA LEU A 62 -8.62 -9.18 -20.39
C LEU A 62 -9.09 -10.23 -19.39
N ALA A 63 -9.11 -9.92 -18.10
CA ALA A 63 -9.61 -10.81 -17.05
C ALA A 63 -11.12 -11.09 -17.20
N ALA A 64 -11.91 -10.07 -17.54
CA ALA A 64 -13.34 -10.23 -17.81
C ALA A 64 -13.58 -11.15 -19.01
N LEU A 65 -12.84 -10.98 -20.11
CA LEU A 65 -12.93 -11.84 -21.29
C LEU A 65 -12.48 -13.28 -20.99
N SER A 66 -11.37 -13.46 -20.26
CA SER A 66 -10.89 -14.78 -19.80
C SER A 66 -11.98 -15.52 -19.03
N ARG A 67 -12.61 -14.81 -18.10
CA ARG A 67 -13.67 -15.36 -17.27
C ARG A 67 -14.92 -15.69 -18.08
N TRP A 68 -15.34 -14.82 -19.00
CA TRP A 68 -16.49 -15.10 -19.85
C TRP A 68 -16.31 -16.42 -20.60
N HIS A 69 -15.13 -16.70 -21.17
CA HIS A 69 -14.85 -17.96 -21.85
C HIS A 69 -14.93 -19.15 -20.89
N THR A 70 -14.29 -19.02 -19.72
CA THR A 70 -14.26 -20.08 -18.71
C THR A 70 -15.65 -20.41 -18.17
N ASP A 71 -16.45 -19.40 -17.83
CA ASP A 71 -17.80 -19.55 -17.28
C ASP A 71 -18.77 -20.19 -18.29
N HIS A 72 -18.50 -20.05 -19.60
CA HIS A 72 -19.29 -20.67 -20.68
C HIS A 72 -18.65 -21.97 -21.23
N GLY A 73 -17.58 -22.48 -20.62
CA GLY A 73 -16.94 -23.75 -21.01
C GLY A 73 -16.09 -23.70 -22.27
N PHE A 74 -15.71 -22.52 -22.75
CA PHE A 74 -14.82 -22.36 -23.91
C PHE A 74 -13.34 -22.34 -23.49
N PRO A 75 -12.41 -22.76 -24.35
CA PRO A 75 -10.97 -22.52 -24.15
C PRO A 75 -10.70 -21.02 -23.97
N ASP A 76 -9.73 -20.66 -23.14
CA ASP A 76 -9.41 -19.26 -22.84
C ASP A 76 -8.35 -18.68 -23.83
N PRO A 77 -8.77 -17.91 -24.85
CA PRO A 77 -7.86 -17.32 -25.83
C PRO A 77 -6.94 -16.22 -25.26
N THR A 78 -7.28 -15.65 -24.08
CA THR A 78 -6.52 -14.56 -23.46
C THR A 78 -5.14 -15.01 -22.96
N LYS A 79 -4.98 -16.33 -22.74
CA LYS A 79 -3.73 -16.95 -22.29
C LYS A 79 -2.82 -17.34 -23.44
N SER A 80 -3.16 -17.03 -24.69
CA SER A 80 -2.30 -17.34 -25.84
C SER A 80 -0.98 -16.58 -25.81
N ALA A 81 0.07 -17.14 -26.44
CA ALA A 81 1.38 -16.49 -26.54
C ALA A 81 1.29 -15.12 -27.24
N LEU A 82 0.47 -15.02 -28.29
CA LEU A 82 0.20 -13.79 -29.02
C LEU A 82 -0.32 -12.68 -28.10
N VAL A 83 -1.36 -12.97 -27.31
CA VAL A 83 -1.95 -11.99 -26.39
C VAL A 83 -0.94 -11.53 -25.34
N ARG A 84 -0.15 -12.46 -24.77
CA ARG A 84 0.92 -12.10 -23.82
C ARG A 84 1.99 -11.21 -24.47
N GLN A 85 2.38 -11.49 -25.71
CA GLN A 85 3.37 -10.72 -26.44
C GLN A 85 2.87 -9.31 -26.77
N VAL A 86 1.64 -9.18 -27.24
CA VAL A 86 1.00 -7.87 -27.48
C VAL A 86 0.89 -7.10 -26.17
N PHE A 87 0.44 -7.73 -25.08
CA PHE A 87 0.33 -7.07 -23.79
C PHE A 87 1.71 -6.60 -23.27
N LYS A 88 2.77 -7.39 -23.49
CA LYS A 88 4.15 -6.97 -23.18
C LYS A 88 4.56 -5.76 -24.02
N GLY A 89 4.28 -5.77 -25.32
CA GLY A 89 4.54 -4.66 -26.23
C GLY A 89 3.83 -3.37 -25.79
N ILE A 90 2.54 -3.46 -25.44
CA ILE A 90 1.76 -2.33 -24.91
C ILE A 90 2.44 -1.72 -23.68
N ARG A 91 2.91 -2.55 -22.74
CA ARG A 91 3.62 -2.06 -21.54
C ARG A 91 4.93 -1.35 -21.86
N SER A 92 5.65 -1.82 -22.88
CA SER A 92 6.92 -1.23 -23.31
C SER A 92 6.74 0.08 -24.09
N VAL A 93 5.68 0.20 -24.88
CA VAL A 93 5.41 1.40 -25.70
C VAL A 93 4.66 2.47 -24.92
N HIS A 94 3.71 2.07 -24.07
CA HIS A 94 2.84 2.97 -23.30
C HIS A 94 3.17 2.95 -21.80
N SER A 95 4.45 2.87 -21.47
CA SER A 95 4.93 3.00 -20.08
C SER A 95 4.69 4.42 -19.56
N VAL A 96 3.48 4.69 -19.09
CA VAL A 96 3.14 5.93 -18.39
C VAL A 96 3.27 5.67 -16.88
N PRO A 97 3.91 6.58 -16.11
CA PRO A 97 3.90 6.51 -14.66
C PRO A 97 2.47 6.38 -14.14
N GLU A 98 2.22 5.45 -13.21
CA GLU A 98 0.90 5.30 -12.62
C GLU A 98 0.52 6.61 -11.90
N LYS A 99 -0.58 7.24 -12.32
CA LYS A 99 -1.15 8.40 -11.61
C LYS A 99 -1.62 7.94 -10.24
N ARG A 100 -0.88 8.31 -9.19
CA ARG A 100 -1.22 8.04 -7.80
C ARG A 100 -2.08 9.20 -7.28
N ALA A 101 -3.02 8.88 -6.39
CA ALA A 101 -3.83 9.92 -5.74
C ALA A 101 -2.94 10.84 -4.91
N ARG A 102 -3.19 12.15 -4.98
CA ARG A 102 -2.51 13.14 -4.12
C ARG A 102 -2.75 12.77 -2.65
N PRO A 103 -1.71 12.66 -1.80
CA PRO A 103 -1.90 12.39 -0.38
C PRO A 103 -2.65 13.55 0.28
N LEU A 104 -3.57 13.25 1.20
CA LEU A 104 -4.18 14.26 2.05
C LEU A 104 -3.19 14.63 3.15
N GLU A 105 -2.56 15.79 3.06
CA GLU A 105 -1.60 16.22 4.09
C GLU A 105 -2.30 16.62 5.39
N LEU A 106 -1.61 16.49 6.52
CA LEU A 106 -2.20 16.79 7.83
C LEU A 106 -2.65 18.26 7.94
N ALA A 107 -1.91 19.19 7.34
CA ALA A 107 -2.29 20.61 7.31
C ALA A 107 -3.61 20.83 6.56
N VAL A 108 -3.83 20.12 5.44
CA VAL A 108 -5.08 20.16 4.70
C VAL A 108 -6.23 19.58 5.52
N LEU A 109 -6.00 18.44 6.20
CA LEU A 109 -6.99 17.87 7.10
C LEU A 109 -7.39 18.84 8.22
N GLN A 110 -6.42 19.55 8.80
CA GLN A 110 -6.66 20.57 9.83
C GLN A 110 -7.51 21.73 9.30
N GLN A 111 -7.20 22.22 8.10
CA GLN A 111 -7.97 23.30 7.48
C GLN A 111 -9.43 22.89 7.25
N VAL A 112 -9.68 21.69 6.73
CA VAL A 112 -11.05 21.21 6.49
C VAL A 112 -11.78 20.95 7.81
N ASP A 113 -11.10 20.41 8.83
CA ASP A 113 -11.70 20.22 10.16
C ASP A 113 -12.11 21.55 10.80
N GLN A 114 -11.26 22.58 10.71
CA GLN A 114 -11.55 23.92 11.22
C GLN A 114 -12.74 24.57 10.50
N TRP A 115 -12.79 24.43 9.17
CA TRP A 115 -13.92 24.90 8.38
C TRP A 115 -15.21 24.18 8.78
N LEU A 116 -15.18 22.84 8.92
CA LEU A 116 -16.33 22.04 9.36
C LEU A 116 -16.78 22.41 10.77
N ASP A 117 -15.87 22.64 11.71
CA ASP A 117 -16.20 23.06 13.08
C ASP A 117 -16.94 24.40 13.10
N THR A 118 -16.50 25.34 12.26
CA THR A 118 -17.16 26.63 12.06
C THR A 118 -18.54 26.45 11.40
N ALA A 119 -18.64 25.61 10.36
CA ALA A 119 -19.89 25.34 9.65
C ALA A 119 -20.93 24.65 10.55
N ILE A 120 -20.51 23.72 11.41
CA ILE A 120 -21.34 23.06 12.42
C ILE A 120 -21.87 24.10 13.41
N THR A 121 -21.00 24.97 13.92
CA THR A 121 -21.38 26.04 14.85
C THR A 121 -22.40 26.98 14.21
N ASN A 122 -22.14 27.44 12.98
CA ASN A 122 -23.07 28.32 12.27
C ASN A 122 -24.44 27.67 12.02
N ALA A 123 -24.47 26.40 11.64
CA ALA A 123 -25.71 25.66 11.43
C ALA A 123 -26.51 25.47 12.73
N GLN A 124 -25.83 25.26 13.87
CA GLN A 124 -26.47 25.22 15.19
C GLN A 124 -27.10 26.56 15.55
N TRP A 125 -26.37 27.66 15.33
CA TRP A 125 -26.84 29.01 15.66
C TRP A 125 -28.01 29.45 14.77
N SER A 126 -28.01 29.08 13.49
CA SER A 126 -29.08 29.42 12.56
C SER A 126 -30.28 28.47 12.60
N GLY A 127 -30.17 27.34 13.29
CA GLY A 127 -31.20 26.29 13.30
C GLY A 127 -31.29 25.50 11.98
N ASP A 128 -30.27 25.56 11.11
CA ASP A 128 -30.22 24.78 9.87
C ASP A 128 -29.87 23.31 10.16
N GLN A 129 -30.89 22.55 10.56
CA GLN A 129 -30.76 21.14 10.90
C GLN A 129 -30.18 20.28 9.76
N PRO A 130 -30.58 20.45 8.48
CA PRO A 130 -29.97 19.73 7.37
C PRO A 130 -28.46 20.01 7.22
N ALA A 131 -28.01 21.26 7.35
CA ALA A 131 -26.59 21.59 7.30
C ALA A 131 -25.83 20.99 8.49
N LEU A 132 -26.40 21.10 9.70
CA LEU A 132 -25.82 20.55 10.91
C LEU A 132 -25.56 19.04 10.79
N LEU A 133 -26.54 18.28 10.30
CA LEU A 133 -26.39 16.84 10.05
C LEU A 133 -25.29 16.55 9.02
N ARG A 134 -25.28 17.27 7.88
CA ARG A 134 -24.28 17.06 6.82
C ARG A 134 -22.86 17.33 7.31
N HIS A 135 -22.60 18.50 7.89
CA HIS A 135 -21.26 18.88 8.33
C HIS A 135 -20.75 17.97 9.45
N THR A 136 -21.61 17.56 10.40
CA THR A 136 -21.23 16.64 11.48
C THR A 136 -20.88 15.25 10.95
N ARG A 137 -21.69 14.71 10.01
CA ARG A 137 -21.39 13.44 9.32
C ARG A 137 -20.05 13.52 8.59
N ASP A 138 -19.85 14.59 7.82
CA ASP A 138 -18.69 14.75 6.94
C ASP A 138 -17.40 14.89 7.74
N ARG A 139 -17.43 15.61 8.87
CA ARG A 139 -16.33 15.67 9.83
C ARG A 139 -15.98 14.31 10.40
N SER A 140 -16.98 13.56 10.87
CA SER A 140 -16.78 12.19 11.38
C SER A 140 -16.17 11.27 10.32
N LEU A 141 -16.72 11.29 9.12
CA LEU A 141 -16.31 10.47 8.00
C LEU A 141 -14.84 10.73 7.62
N MET A 142 -14.46 12.01 7.53
CA MET A 142 -13.14 12.40 7.07
C MET A 142 -12.07 12.10 8.12
N LEU A 143 -12.33 12.39 9.40
CA LEU A 143 -11.39 12.10 10.48
C LEU A 143 -11.20 10.59 10.66
N LEU A 144 -12.28 9.81 10.68
CA LEU A 144 -12.18 8.35 10.78
C LEU A 144 -11.52 7.75 9.54
N GLY A 145 -11.89 8.22 8.34
CA GLY A 145 -11.30 7.78 7.08
C GLY A 145 -9.79 8.03 7.00
N PHE A 146 -9.34 9.21 7.45
CA PHE A 146 -7.93 9.55 7.53
C PHE A 146 -7.21 8.75 8.60
N TRP A 147 -7.58 8.89 9.88
CA TRP A 147 -6.80 8.32 10.99
C TRP A 147 -6.76 6.81 11.02
N ARG A 148 -7.75 6.14 10.41
CA ARG A 148 -7.70 4.70 10.22
C ARG A 148 -7.15 4.31 8.84
N GLY A 149 -6.98 5.24 7.91
CA GLY A 149 -6.57 4.93 6.54
C GLY A 149 -7.55 3.98 5.83
N PHE A 150 -8.84 4.09 6.14
CA PHE A 150 -9.86 3.26 5.52
C PHE A 150 -10.00 3.57 4.02
N ARG A 151 -10.31 2.55 3.24
CA ARG A 151 -10.79 2.69 1.86
C ARG A 151 -12.24 3.15 1.85
N SER A 152 -12.72 3.68 0.72
CA SER A 152 -14.13 4.07 0.57
C SER A 152 -15.11 2.99 0.96
N ASP A 153 -14.86 1.76 0.50
CA ASP A 153 -15.71 0.61 0.81
C ASP A 153 -15.64 0.25 2.29
N GLU A 154 -14.48 0.38 2.93
CA GLU A 154 -14.34 0.16 4.37
C GLU A 154 -15.14 1.21 5.16
N VAL A 155 -15.03 2.49 4.82
CA VAL A 155 -15.76 3.59 5.50
C VAL A 155 -17.28 3.43 5.35
N VAL A 156 -17.79 3.26 4.13
CA VAL A 156 -19.25 3.22 3.91
C VAL A 156 -19.90 1.95 4.46
N ASN A 157 -19.16 0.84 4.56
CA ASN A 157 -19.68 -0.41 5.10
C ASN A 157 -19.60 -0.50 6.64
N LEU A 158 -19.12 0.55 7.32
CA LEU A 158 -19.17 0.61 8.78
C LEU A 158 -20.63 0.56 9.27
N ARG A 159 -20.84 -0.20 10.35
CA ARG A 159 -22.14 -0.39 10.99
C ARG A 159 -22.06 0.01 12.44
N VAL A 160 -23.10 0.70 12.94
CA VAL A 160 -23.11 1.26 14.29
C VAL A 160 -23.00 0.16 15.34
N GLU A 161 -23.75 -0.93 15.16
CA GLU A 161 -23.73 -2.10 16.06
C GLU A 161 -22.39 -2.85 16.10
N ASN A 162 -21.51 -2.60 15.14
CA ASN A 162 -20.18 -3.21 15.04
C ASN A 162 -19.06 -2.24 15.48
N ILE A 163 -19.42 -1.11 16.09
CA ILE A 163 -18.48 -0.11 16.58
C ILE A 163 -18.64 0.04 18.09
N GLU A 164 -17.57 -0.24 18.83
CA GLU A 164 -17.53 -0.04 20.28
C GLU A 164 -16.72 1.22 20.58
N VAL A 165 -17.32 2.17 21.28
CA VAL A 165 -16.68 3.45 21.65
C VAL A 165 -16.43 3.47 23.15
N THR A 166 -15.20 3.74 23.54
CA THR A 166 -14.84 4.08 24.93
C THR A 166 -14.32 5.51 24.97
N LEU A 167 -15.15 6.44 25.46
CA LEU A 167 -14.84 7.87 25.48
C LEU A 167 -13.52 8.16 26.20
N GLY A 168 -12.70 9.02 25.59
CA GLY A 168 -11.38 9.37 26.09
C GLY A 168 -10.28 8.31 25.87
N GLN A 169 -10.63 7.08 25.45
CA GLN A 169 -9.67 6.01 25.18
C GLN A 169 -9.55 5.69 23.69
N GLY A 170 -10.67 5.35 23.03
CA GLY A 170 -10.63 4.88 21.66
C GLY A 170 -11.95 4.30 21.18
N MET A 171 -11.91 3.74 19.98
CA MET A 171 -12.99 2.91 19.43
C MET A 171 -12.45 1.69 18.69
N THR A 172 -13.28 0.66 18.60
CA THR A 172 -13.04 -0.50 17.74
C THR A 172 -14.11 -0.55 16.66
N CYS A 173 -13.72 -0.91 15.43
CA CYS A 173 -14.63 -1.06 14.30
C CYS A 173 -14.47 -2.47 13.73
N TYR A 174 -15.51 -3.27 13.78
CA TYR A 174 -15.53 -4.57 13.12
C TYR A 174 -16.08 -4.45 11.69
N LEU A 175 -15.32 -4.97 10.72
CA LEU A 175 -15.74 -5.07 9.33
C LEU A 175 -15.74 -6.53 8.89
N GLY A 176 -16.92 -7.09 8.63
CA GLY A 176 -17.08 -8.48 8.19
C GLY A 176 -16.66 -8.76 6.73
N ARG A 177 -16.43 -7.71 5.92
CA ARG A 177 -15.98 -7.85 4.53
C ARG A 177 -14.89 -6.83 4.22
N GLY A 178 -13.67 -7.31 3.92
CA GLY A 178 -12.55 -6.46 3.51
C GLY A 178 -11.99 -6.84 2.15
N LYS A 179 -11.50 -5.87 1.37
CA LYS A 179 -10.80 -6.10 0.10
C LYS A 179 -9.49 -6.85 0.37
N GLY A 180 -9.48 -8.17 0.14
CA GLY A 180 -8.36 -9.08 0.44
C GLY A 180 -8.62 -10.08 1.56
N ASP A 181 -9.82 -10.05 2.17
CA ASP A 181 -10.29 -11.10 3.05
C ASP A 181 -10.97 -12.23 2.26
N ARG A 182 -10.14 -13.09 1.64
CA ARG A 182 -10.61 -14.23 0.83
C ARG A 182 -11.39 -15.26 1.67
N GLN A 183 -11.15 -15.32 2.98
CA GLN A 183 -11.76 -16.29 3.88
C GLN A 183 -12.95 -15.72 4.68
N ARG A 184 -13.26 -14.42 4.55
CA ARG A 184 -14.39 -13.73 5.20
C ARG A 184 -14.38 -13.86 6.73
N GLN A 185 -13.19 -13.86 7.34
CA GLN A 185 -13.06 -13.90 8.79
C GLN A 185 -13.44 -12.56 9.45
N GLY A 186 -13.56 -11.49 8.65
CA GLY A 186 -13.77 -10.15 9.17
C GLY A 186 -12.50 -9.62 9.83
N ARG A 187 -12.52 -8.35 10.19
CA ARG A 187 -11.39 -7.70 10.85
C ARG A 187 -11.85 -6.65 11.84
N VAL A 188 -11.21 -6.65 13.00
CA VAL A 188 -11.34 -5.59 14.00
C VAL A 188 -10.25 -4.55 13.77
N PHE A 189 -10.66 -3.29 13.79
CA PHE A 189 -9.80 -2.13 13.60
C PHE A 189 -9.87 -1.24 14.84
N ARG A 190 -8.72 -0.91 15.43
CA ARG A 190 -8.65 -0.04 16.60
C ARG A 190 -8.27 1.37 16.17
N CYS A 191 -8.92 2.37 16.75
CA CYS A 191 -8.64 3.77 16.51
C CYS A 191 -8.59 4.52 17.87
N PRO A 192 -7.45 5.09 18.26
CA PRO A 192 -7.32 5.75 19.56
C PRO A 192 -8.08 7.08 19.58
N ALA A 193 -8.48 7.51 20.78
CA ALA A 193 -8.92 8.88 21.01
C ALA A 193 -7.71 9.81 20.91
N LEU A 194 -7.88 10.95 20.22
CA LEU A 194 -6.83 11.93 20.00
C LEU A 194 -7.17 13.24 20.70
N SER A 195 -6.15 14.01 21.09
CA SER A 195 -6.34 15.34 21.68
C SER A 195 -6.81 16.39 20.66
N ARG A 196 -6.54 16.16 19.38
CA ARG A 196 -6.92 17.02 18.26
C ARG A 196 -7.36 16.15 17.08
N LEU A 197 -8.24 16.68 16.22
CA LEU A 197 -8.74 15.96 15.04
C LEU A 197 -9.32 14.58 15.42
N CYS A 198 -9.98 14.49 16.58
CA CYS A 198 -10.30 13.22 17.20
C CYS A 198 -11.39 12.47 16.43
N PRO A 199 -11.10 11.29 15.83
CA PRO A 199 -12.10 10.53 15.10
C PRO A 199 -13.17 9.96 16.04
N VAL A 200 -12.81 9.64 17.29
CA VAL A 200 -13.74 9.08 18.29
C VAL A 200 -14.80 10.12 18.69
N THR A 201 -14.35 11.33 19.02
CA THR A 201 -15.26 12.43 19.39
C THR A 201 -16.17 12.80 18.22
N ALA A 202 -15.63 12.89 17.01
CA ALA A 202 -16.41 13.23 15.82
C ALA A 202 -17.42 12.13 15.46
N PHE A 203 -17.04 10.85 15.57
CA PHE A 203 -17.95 9.73 15.38
C PHE A 203 -19.10 9.73 16.40
N ASN A 204 -18.78 9.90 17.68
CA ASN A 204 -19.79 9.96 18.73
C ASN A 204 -20.74 11.16 18.54
N ALA A 205 -20.22 12.33 18.14
CA ALA A 205 -21.04 13.50 17.83
C ALA A 205 -22.03 13.24 16.69
N TRP A 206 -21.58 12.58 15.62
CA TRP A 206 -22.42 12.22 14.48
C TRP A 206 -23.51 11.21 14.87
N VAL A 207 -23.15 10.09 15.50
CA VAL A 207 -24.09 9.03 15.86
C VAL A 207 -25.18 9.54 16.80
N ASN A 208 -24.80 10.36 17.79
CA ASN A 208 -25.76 10.94 18.72
C ASN A 208 -26.67 11.97 18.05
N LEU A 209 -26.13 12.86 17.20
CA LEU A 209 -26.92 13.86 16.48
C LEU A 209 -27.94 13.21 15.52
N ALA A 210 -27.54 12.15 14.82
CA ALA A 210 -28.40 11.45 13.88
C ALA A 210 -29.30 10.39 14.52
N GLY A 211 -29.15 10.14 15.83
CA GLY A 211 -29.93 9.14 16.56
C GLY A 211 -29.73 7.71 16.05
N LEU A 212 -28.50 7.38 15.60
CA LEU A 212 -28.22 6.06 15.01
C LEU A 212 -27.93 5.03 16.12
N THR A 213 -28.69 3.95 16.13
CA THR A 213 -28.49 2.83 17.08
C THR A 213 -28.02 1.55 16.40
N GLU A 214 -28.37 1.38 15.12
CA GLU A 214 -28.02 0.22 14.30
C GLU A 214 -27.93 0.61 12.82
N GLY A 215 -27.45 -0.30 11.97
CA GLY A 215 -27.37 -0.12 10.53
C GLY A 215 -26.12 0.64 10.08
N PRO A 216 -26.10 1.10 8.81
CA PRO A 216 -24.94 1.80 8.26
C PRO A 216 -24.62 3.08 9.04
N ALA A 217 -23.35 3.25 9.41
CA ALA A 217 -22.91 4.40 10.19
C ALA A 217 -22.91 5.69 9.36
N PHE A 218 -22.60 5.62 8.07
CA PHE A 218 -22.57 6.78 7.18
C PHE A 218 -23.65 6.65 6.11
N ARG A 219 -24.68 7.50 6.22
CA ARG A 219 -25.88 7.45 5.39
C ARG A 219 -26.02 8.70 4.52
N LYS A 220 -26.78 8.58 3.43
CA LYS A 220 -27.16 9.74 2.62
C LYS A 220 -28.07 10.65 3.44
N ILE A 221 -27.88 11.96 3.30
CA ILE A 221 -28.76 12.98 3.85
C ILE A 221 -29.32 13.75 2.66
N ASP A 222 -30.64 13.88 2.59
CA ASP A 222 -31.29 14.66 1.54
C ASP A 222 -31.23 16.18 1.82
N ARG A 223 -31.78 16.99 0.91
CA ARG A 223 -31.78 18.46 1.08
C ARG A 223 -32.65 18.94 2.25
N TRP A 224 -33.58 18.12 2.71
CA TRP A 224 -34.52 18.42 3.80
C TRP A 224 -34.04 17.90 5.16
N GLY A 225 -32.88 17.21 5.20
CA GLY A 225 -32.30 16.69 6.43
C GLY A 225 -32.74 15.26 6.78
N HIS A 226 -33.44 14.55 5.90
CA HIS A 226 -33.74 13.14 6.16
C HIS A 226 -32.50 12.29 5.96
N VAL A 227 -32.17 11.51 6.99
CA VAL A 227 -31.13 10.50 6.98
C VAL A 227 -31.73 9.22 6.41
N ALA A 228 -31.17 8.71 5.31
CA ALA A 228 -31.64 7.48 4.67
C ALA A 228 -31.42 6.24 5.56
N ASP A 229 -32.07 5.12 5.25
CA ASP A 229 -31.79 3.83 5.91
C ASP A 229 -30.57 3.12 5.32
N GLU A 230 -30.29 3.38 4.04
CA GLU A 230 -29.19 2.77 3.32
C GLU A 230 -27.86 3.52 3.51
N SER A 231 -26.78 2.76 3.35
CA SER A 231 -25.41 3.28 3.34
C SER A 231 -25.22 4.32 2.24
N LEU A 232 -24.34 5.30 2.50
CA LEU A 232 -23.76 6.11 1.44
C LEU A 232 -23.12 5.20 0.38
N HIS A 233 -23.36 5.48 -0.90
CA HIS A 233 -22.75 4.71 -1.98
C HIS A 233 -21.27 5.07 -2.10
N ALA A 234 -20.38 4.09 -2.30
CA ALA A 234 -18.93 4.33 -2.39
C ALA A 234 -18.53 5.37 -3.46
N ASN A 235 -19.26 5.40 -4.59
CA ASN A 235 -19.04 6.40 -5.65
C ASN A 235 -19.37 7.84 -5.24
N SER A 236 -20.16 8.05 -4.18
CA SER A 236 -20.50 9.38 -3.67
C SER A 236 -19.38 9.98 -2.83
N LEU A 237 -18.40 9.18 -2.39
CA LEU A 237 -17.32 9.67 -1.53
C LEU A 237 -16.38 10.64 -2.25
N ILE A 238 -16.02 10.37 -3.51
CA ILE A 238 -15.11 11.26 -4.25
C ILE A 238 -15.74 12.64 -4.47
N PRO A 239 -16.97 12.76 -5.01
CA PRO A 239 -17.64 14.05 -5.12
C PRO A 239 -17.78 14.78 -3.78
N LEU A 240 -18.12 14.05 -2.70
CA LEU A 240 -18.25 14.62 -1.36
C LEU A 240 -16.91 15.17 -0.84
N LEU A 241 -15.82 14.41 -0.94
CA LEU A 241 -14.50 14.89 -0.51
C LEU A 241 -14.08 16.13 -1.31
N ARG A 242 -14.33 16.14 -2.62
CA ARG A 242 -13.99 17.28 -3.47
C ARG A 242 -14.83 18.52 -3.15
N SER A 243 -16.11 18.37 -2.83
CA SER A 243 -16.93 19.49 -2.40
C SER A 243 -16.44 20.06 -1.07
N LEU A 244 -16.11 19.20 -0.09
CA LEU A 244 -15.54 19.64 1.19
C LEU A 244 -14.23 20.41 1.01
N PHE A 245 -13.32 19.90 0.16
CA PHE A 245 -12.07 20.60 -0.13
C PHE A 245 -12.32 21.96 -0.79
N ALA A 246 -13.20 22.02 -1.78
CA ALA A 246 -13.57 23.29 -2.43
C ALA A 246 -14.17 24.29 -1.43
N GLU A 247 -15.11 23.85 -0.60
CA GLU A 247 -15.79 24.68 0.39
C GLU A 247 -14.84 25.18 1.49
N SER A 248 -13.82 24.39 1.83
CA SER A 248 -12.75 24.79 2.76
C SER A 248 -11.67 25.70 2.15
N GLY A 249 -11.80 26.07 0.87
CA GLY A 249 -10.88 26.96 0.17
C GLY A 249 -9.60 26.29 -0.35
N MET A 250 -9.61 24.97 -0.55
CA MET A 250 -8.46 24.25 -1.11
C MET A 250 -8.31 24.47 -2.60
N GLU A 251 -7.08 24.69 -3.03
CA GLU A 251 -6.71 24.69 -4.44
C GLU A 251 -6.72 23.27 -5.01
N SER A 252 -7.17 23.14 -6.25
CA SER A 252 -7.26 21.88 -7.00
C SER A 252 -7.92 20.68 -6.28
N PRO A 253 -9.18 20.81 -5.81
CA PRO A 253 -9.93 19.69 -5.21
C PRO A 253 -9.97 18.43 -6.10
N GLU A 254 -9.96 18.60 -7.42
CA GLU A 254 -10.01 17.53 -8.41
C GLU A 254 -8.84 16.55 -8.35
N GLU A 255 -7.70 16.92 -7.77
CA GLU A 255 -6.54 16.04 -7.61
C GLU A 255 -6.73 14.99 -6.51
N TYR A 256 -7.69 15.23 -5.61
CA TYR A 256 -8.00 14.31 -4.53
C TYR A 256 -8.98 13.22 -4.97
N SER A 257 -8.83 12.05 -4.35
CA SER A 257 -9.68 10.88 -4.57
C SER A 257 -9.94 10.15 -3.27
N SER A 258 -10.69 9.05 -3.34
CA SER A 258 -10.94 8.15 -2.22
C SER A 258 -9.68 7.61 -1.54
N HIS A 259 -8.56 7.53 -2.26
CA HIS A 259 -7.30 7.00 -1.72
C HIS A 259 -6.43 8.07 -1.07
N SER A 260 -6.79 9.35 -1.19
CA SER A 260 -6.02 10.46 -0.65
C SER A 260 -5.91 10.40 0.87
N MET A 261 -7.01 10.07 1.58
CA MET A 261 -6.99 9.88 3.04
C MET A 261 -6.02 8.78 3.48
N ARG A 262 -6.11 7.60 2.86
CA ARG A 262 -5.22 6.46 3.18
C ARG A 262 -3.76 6.75 2.86
N ARG A 263 -3.47 7.44 1.75
CA ARG A 263 -2.11 7.88 1.41
C ARG A 263 -1.59 8.94 2.36
N GLY A 264 -2.44 9.91 2.71
CA GLY A 264 -2.14 10.95 3.67
C GLY A 264 -1.73 10.38 5.03
N PHE A 265 -2.53 9.44 5.56
CA PHE A 265 -2.21 8.76 6.80
C PHE A 265 -0.92 7.95 6.72
N ALA A 266 -0.71 7.18 5.65
CA ALA A 266 0.52 6.41 5.49
C ALA A 266 1.78 7.30 5.44
N GLY A 267 1.68 8.45 4.76
CA GLY A 267 2.75 9.45 4.74
C GLY A 267 2.99 10.07 6.11
N TRP A 268 1.91 10.45 6.81
CA TRP A 268 1.99 11.00 8.16
C TRP A 268 2.60 10.02 9.17
N ALA A 269 2.16 8.75 9.17
CA ALA A 269 2.64 7.74 10.09
C ALA A 269 4.14 7.47 9.90
N ARG A 270 4.59 7.37 8.65
CA ARG A 270 6.02 7.25 8.32
C ARG A 270 6.82 8.48 8.78
N ALA A 271 6.31 9.69 8.51
CA ALA A 271 6.95 10.93 8.97
C ALA A 271 6.99 11.01 10.51
N SER A 272 6.06 10.34 11.19
CA SER A 272 5.99 10.21 12.65
C SER A 272 6.81 9.04 13.21
N GLY A 273 7.63 8.38 12.37
CA GLY A 273 8.57 7.35 12.80
C GLY A 273 8.01 5.93 12.90
N TRP A 274 6.79 5.67 12.41
CA TRP A 274 6.22 4.32 12.42
C TRP A 274 7.02 3.39 11.52
N ASP A 275 7.28 2.18 12.02
CA ASP A 275 7.89 1.15 11.18
C ASP A 275 6.87 0.57 10.18
N ILE A 276 7.38 -0.19 9.20
CA ILE A 276 6.53 -0.74 8.15
C ILE A 276 5.55 -1.80 8.68
N LYS A 277 5.95 -2.56 9.70
CA LYS A 277 5.19 -3.68 10.27
C LYS A 277 4.02 -3.13 11.09
N GLU A 278 4.27 -2.16 11.96
CA GLU A 278 3.27 -1.41 12.71
C GLU A 278 2.26 -0.77 11.75
N LEU A 279 2.74 -0.13 10.67
CA LEU A 279 1.85 0.49 9.70
C LEU A 279 1.02 -0.55 8.93
N MET A 280 1.62 -1.68 8.54
CA MET A 280 0.92 -2.79 7.88
C MET A 280 -0.17 -3.39 8.78
N GLU A 281 0.15 -3.62 10.05
CA GLU A 281 -0.81 -4.11 11.04
C GLU A 281 -1.92 -3.08 11.28
N TYR A 282 -1.55 -1.82 11.52
CA TYR A 282 -2.50 -0.78 11.84
C TYR A 282 -3.42 -0.45 10.68
N VAL A 283 -2.94 -0.32 9.44
CA VAL A 283 -3.75 0.02 8.26
C VAL A 283 -4.44 -1.21 7.67
N GLY A 284 -3.78 -2.36 7.79
CA GLY A 284 -4.29 -3.65 7.38
C GLY A 284 -3.86 -4.13 6.00
N TRP A 285 -2.60 -3.87 5.66
CA TRP A 285 -1.97 -4.47 4.50
C TRP A 285 -1.47 -5.88 4.83
N LYS A 286 -1.79 -6.84 3.96
CA LYS A 286 -1.33 -8.24 4.09
C LYS A 286 -0.02 -8.51 3.35
N ASP A 287 0.39 -7.59 2.49
CA ASP A 287 1.50 -7.76 1.55
C ASP A 287 2.36 -6.50 1.56
N VAL A 288 3.66 -6.68 1.74
CA VAL A 288 4.66 -5.61 1.78
C VAL A 288 4.67 -4.83 0.46
N LYS A 289 4.53 -5.52 -0.68
CA LYS A 289 4.49 -4.85 -1.99
C LYS A 289 3.32 -3.89 -2.11
N SER A 290 2.19 -4.22 -1.47
CA SER A 290 1.02 -3.35 -1.39
C SER A 290 1.26 -2.15 -0.46
N ALA A 291 2.02 -2.33 0.63
CA ALA A 291 2.43 -1.25 1.53
C ALA A 291 3.38 -0.28 0.83
N MET A 292 4.40 -0.79 0.12
CA MET A 292 5.41 0.02 -0.58
C MET A 292 4.81 1.01 -1.58
N ARG A 293 3.64 0.72 -2.18
CA ARG A 293 2.92 1.68 -3.07
C ARG A 293 2.43 2.94 -2.37
N TYR A 294 2.32 2.92 -1.06
CA TYR A 294 1.90 4.06 -0.23
C TYR A 294 3.11 4.77 0.42
N LEU A 295 4.31 4.22 0.27
CA LEU A 295 5.52 4.62 1.00
C LEU A 295 6.57 5.29 0.11
N ASP A 296 6.20 5.73 -1.09
CA ASP A 296 7.12 6.53 -1.92
C ASP A 296 7.64 7.70 -1.08
N ALA A 297 8.96 7.90 -1.11
CA ALA A 297 9.58 9.04 -0.46
C ALA A 297 9.00 10.33 -1.04
N SER A 298 8.50 11.23 -0.20
CA SER A 298 8.27 12.60 -0.65
C SER A 298 9.64 13.21 -0.96
N ASP A 299 9.80 13.85 -2.11
CA ASP A 299 11.05 14.54 -2.46
C ASP A 299 11.45 15.59 -1.40
N SER A 300 10.46 16.17 -0.72
CA SER A 300 10.66 17.06 0.44
C SER A 300 11.42 16.40 1.58
N SER A 301 11.22 15.10 1.80
CA SER A 301 11.95 14.33 2.82
C SER A 301 13.35 13.96 2.36
N LEU A 302 13.60 13.86 1.05
CA LEU A 302 14.92 13.49 0.53
C LEU A 302 15.87 14.67 0.69
N GLN A 303 15.50 15.86 0.20
CA GLN A 303 16.31 17.06 0.39
C GLN A 303 16.57 17.32 1.87
N ALA A 304 15.55 17.29 2.73
CA ALA A 304 15.72 17.50 4.17
C ALA A 304 16.69 16.49 4.81
N ARG A 305 16.67 15.23 4.38
CA ARG A 305 17.62 14.21 4.85
C ARG A 305 19.04 14.45 4.36
N PHE A 306 19.20 14.89 3.11
CA PHE A 306 20.50 15.31 2.59
C PHE A 306 21.02 16.52 3.37
N GLU A 307 20.21 17.56 3.57
CA GLU A 307 20.58 18.75 4.34
C GLU A 307 20.89 18.43 5.80
N GLN A 308 20.14 17.52 6.44
CA GLN A 308 20.44 17.05 7.79
C GLN A 308 21.80 16.33 7.86
N GLY A 309 22.09 15.46 6.89
CA GLY A 309 23.39 14.80 6.77
C GLY A 309 24.54 15.77 6.50
N LEU A 310 24.31 16.78 5.65
CA LEU A 310 25.28 17.84 5.35
C LEU A 310 25.52 18.75 6.56
N THR A 311 24.49 19.04 7.34
CA THR A 311 24.60 19.81 8.59
C THR A 311 25.41 19.05 9.64
N ALA A 312 25.26 17.72 9.71
CA ALA A 312 26.08 16.87 10.58
C ALA A 312 27.56 16.81 10.17
N LEU A 313 27.90 17.19 8.93
CA LEU A 313 29.27 17.31 8.42
C LEU A 313 29.88 18.70 8.65
N ALA A 314 29.15 19.65 9.24
CA ALA A 314 29.69 20.98 9.54
C ALA A 314 30.92 20.85 10.47
N PRO A 315 32.02 21.56 10.19
CA PRO A 315 33.23 21.48 11.00
C PRO A 315 32.90 21.90 12.43
N ALA A 316 33.36 21.11 13.41
CA ALA A 316 33.28 21.47 14.82
C ALA A 316 33.85 22.88 14.98
N THR A 317 33.01 23.82 15.43
CA THR A 317 33.49 25.11 15.90
C THR A 317 34.53 24.84 16.99
N PRO A 318 35.73 25.44 16.92
CA PRO A 318 36.75 25.22 17.93
C PRO A 318 36.24 25.74 19.26
N GLN A 319 35.77 24.84 20.13
CA GLN A 319 35.50 25.17 21.51
C GLN A 319 36.85 25.35 22.21
N SER A 320 37.03 26.49 22.88
CA SER A 320 38.19 26.75 23.73
C SER A 320 38.29 25.66 24.80
N PRO A 321 39.49 25.12 25.07
CA PRO A 321 39.64 24.08 26.08
C PRO A 321 39.29 24.63 27.47
N PRO A 322 38.61 23.85 28.33
CA PRO A 322 38.37 24.26 29.71
C PRO A 322 39.68 24.29 30.50
N PRO A 323 39.80 25.13 31.54
CA PRO A 323 41.01 25.22 32.34
C PRO A 323 41.23 23.93 33.14
N LEU A 324 42.46 23.41 33.09
CA LEU A 324 42.91 22.25 33.84
C LEU A 324 42.95 22.55 35.35
N LEU A 325 41.93 22.10 36.08
CA LEU A 325 41.96 21.95 37.53
C LEU A 325 42.26 20.49 37.85
N LEU A 326 43.43 20.28 38.46
CA LEU A 326 43.86 19.05 39.10
C LEU A 326 42.91 18.71 40.25
N LEU A 327 42.12 17.64 40.09
CA LEU A 327 41.53 16.90 41.19
C LEU A 327 41.77 15.40 40.95
N ILE A 328 42.74 14.90 41.69
CA ILE A 328 42.92 13.49 42.00
C ILE A 328 41.88 13.17 43.07
N GLU A 329 40.86 12.37 42.73
CA GLU A 329 40.35 11.26 43.55
C GLU A 329 39.08 10.64 42.90
N GLN A 330 39.27 9.42 42.42
CA GLN A 330 38.32 8.30 42.30
C GLN A 330 36.90 8.59 41.81
N ALA A 331 36.73 8.54 40.47
CA ALA A 331 35.47 8.16 39.86
C ALA A 331 35.63 6.77 39.22
N GLU A 332 34.80 5.82 39.67
CA GLU A 332 34.69 4.47 39.13
C GLU A 332 34.49 4.52 37.61
N VAL A 333 35.45 3.95 36.89
CA VAL A 333 35.31 3.62 35.48
C VAL A 333 34.28 2.51 35.39
N ALA A 334 33.05 2.84 35.01
CA ALA A 334 32.12 1.89 34.45
C ALA A 334 32.80 1.26 33.22
N ARG A 335 33.35 0.06 33.41
CA ARG A 335 33.85 -0.77 32.32
C ARG A 335 32.68 -1.05 31.38
N LEU A 336 32.77 -0.50 30.17
CA LEU A 336 32.05 -1.04 29.01
C LEU A 336 32.35 -2.55 28.96
N PRO A 337 31.34 -3.43 28.85
CA PRO A 337 31.60 -4.85 28.69
C PRO A 337 32.36 -5.06 27.38
N ALA A 338 33.43 -5.83 27.45
CA ALA A 338 34.20 -6.26 26.30
C ALA A 338 33.26 -6.87 25.25
N GLU A 339 33.31 -6.37 24.01
CA GLU A 339 32.66 -6.98 22.87
C GLU A 339 33.11 -8.44 22.78
N GLY A 340 32.17 -9.36 23.02
CA GLY A 340 32.38 -10.76 22.69
C GLY A 340 32.55 -10.92 21.18
N PRO A 341 33.17 -12.01 20.71
CA PRO A 341 33.31 -12.26 19.28
C PRO A 341 31.94 -12.26 18.60
N THR A 342 31.73 -11.38 17.62
CA THR A 342 30.51 -11.33 16.80
C THR A 342 30.28 -12.71 16.19
N PRO A 343 29.15 -13.37 16.44
CA PRO A 343 28.90 -14.69 15.87
C PRO A 343 28.81 -14.60 14.35
N VAL A 344 29.36 -15.60 13.67
CA VAL A 344 29.43 -15.69 12.20
C VAL A 344 28.64 -16.89 11.75
N ALA A 345 27.68 -16.68 10.86
CA ALA A 345 26.95 -17.73 10.17
C ALA A 345 27.70 -18.14 8.91
N VAL A 346 27.81 -19.44 8.66
CA VAL A 346 28.42 -19.98 7.44
C VAL A 346 27.30 -20.42 6.52
N LEU A 347 27.17 -19.73 5.38
CA LEU A 347 26.10 -19.96 4.40
C LEU A 347 26.65 -20.60 3.14
N ARG A 348 26.05 -21.69 2.71
CA ARG A 348 26.28 -22.29 1.39
C ARG A 348 25.29 -21.74 0.39
N ILE A 349 25.81 -21.23 -0.72
CA ILE A 349 24.99 -20.62 -1.76
C ILE A 349 25.10 -21.44 -3.02
N THR A 350 23.95 -21.82 -3.57
CA THR A 350 23.85 -22.30 -4.94
C THR A 350 23.43 -21.12 -5.81
N MET A 351 24.12 -20.90 -6.93
CA MET A 351 23.83 -19.82 -7.86
C MET A 351 23.96 -20.32 -9.30
N VAL A 352 22.87 -20.29 -10.06
CA VAL A 352 22.84 -20.62 -11.49
C VAL A 352 22.28 -19.43 -12.24
N LEU A 353 23.11 -18.83 -13.10
CA LEU A 353 22.65 -17.82 -14.05
C LEU A 353 22.42 -18.46 -15.42
N SER A 354 21.30 -18.15 -16.04
CA SER A 354 21.00 -18.51 -17.42
C SER A 354 20.59 -17.30 -18.25
N ARG A 355 20.82 -17.33 -19.56
CA ARG A 355 20.49 -16.22 -20.45
C ARG A 355 18.99 -16.19 -20.73
N PHE A 356 18.36 -15.00 -20.71
CA PHE A 356 16.96 -14.88 -21.16
C PHE A 356 16.75 -15.24 -22.64
N SER A 357 17.80 -15.12 -23.46
CA SER A 357 17.78 -15.54 -24.86
C SER A 357 19.18 -15.94 -25.33
N LYS A 358 19.27 -16.74 -26.40
CA LYS A 358 20.55 -17.15 -27.01
C LYS A 358 21.42 -15.96 -27.45
N GLN A 359 20.83 -14.78 -27.65
CA GLN A 359 21.50 -13.56 -28.10
C GLN A 359 22.01 -12.67 -26.95
N SER A 360 21.61 -12.91 -25.70
CA SER A 360 22.10 -12.13 -24.54
C SER A 360 23.59 -12.39 -24.29
N ARG A 361 24.36 -11.31 -24.14
CA ARG A 361 25.81 -11.35 -23.86
C ARG A 361 26.17 -11.02 -22.40
N GLY A 362 25.16 -10.85 -21.53
CA GLY A 362 25.33 -10.35 -20.15
C GLY A 362 25.78 -11.39 -19.12
N LEU A 363 25.79 -12.69 -19.45
CA LEU A 363 25.99 -13.78 -18.48
C LEU A 363 27.28 -13.65 -17.65
N ALA A 364 28.43 -13.51 -18.32
CA ALA A 364 29.73 -13.40 -17.64
C ALA A 364 29.92 -12.06 -16.92
N ARG A 365 29.11 -11.03 -17.23
CA ARG A 365 29.12 -9.75 -16.53
C ARG A 365 28.25 -9.81 -15.29
N GLY A 366 27.04 -10.37 -15.39
CA GLY A 366 26.14 -10.57 -14.25
C GLY A 366 26.78 -11.43 -13.17
N HIS A 367 27.40 -12.54 -13.56
CA HIS A 367 28.11 -13.43 -12.64
C HIS A 367 29.23 -12.71 -11.87
N ARG A 368 30.13 -11.99 -12.57
CA ARG A 368 31.21 -11.20 -11.93
C ARG A 368 30.70 -10.07 -11.03
N LEU A 369 29.58 -9.44 -11.40
CA LEU A 369 29.00 -8.36 -10.59
C LEU A 369 28.38 -8.91 -9.29
N ILE A 370 27.71 -10.06 -9.34
CA ILE A 370 27.17 -10.70 -8.13
C ILE A 370 28.31 -11.09 -7.19
N GLU A 371 29.37 -11.72 -7.69
CA GLU A 371 30.53 -12.08 -6.85
C GLU A 371 31.13 -10.85 -6.17
N ARG A 372 31.41 -9.81 -6.96
CA ARG A 372 32.05 -8.59 -6.47
C ARG A 372 31.18 -7.79 -5.51
N THR A 373 29.89 -7.67 -5.80
CA THR A 373 29.00 -6.79 -5.04
C THR A 373 28.38 -7.52 -3.86
N CYS A 374 27.94 -8.76 -4.02
CA CYS A 374 27.20 -9.48 -2.99
C CYS A 374 28.11 -10.34 -2.11
N PHE A 375 29.10 -11.02 -2.70
CA PHE A 375 29.81 -12.09 -2.00
C PHE A 375 31.17 -11.69 -1.41
N GLU A 376 31.98 -10.91 -2.11
CA GLU A 376 33.35 -10.52 -1.67
C GLU A 376 33.38 -9.90 -0.27
N ARG A 377 32.33 -9.16 0.10
CA ARG A 377 32.22 -8.50 1.42
C ARG A 377 32.04 -9.49 2.60
N PHE A 378 31.77 -10.77 2.33
CA PHE A 378 31.53 -11.83 3.33
C PHE A 378 32.54 -12.97 3.22
N ALA A 379 33.79 -12.65 2.89
CA ALA A 379 34.91 -13.60 2.80
C ALA A 379 34.56 -14.85 1.94
N MET A 380 33.95 -14.60 0.78
CA MET A 380 33.50 -15.65 -0.14
C MET A 380 34.58 -16.66 -0.50
N GLN A 381 34.20 -17.94 -0.43
CA GLN A 381 34.95 -19.05 -1.01
C GLN A 381 34.14 -19.71 -2.12
N ARG A 382 34.73 -19.83 -3.31
CA ARG A 382 34.12 -20.57 -4.41
C ARG A 382 34.46 -22.06 -4.26
N LEU A 383 33.42 -22.90 -4.17
CA LEU A 383 33.56 -24.34 -3.88
C LEU A 383 33.70 -25.21 -5.13
N ASN A 384 33.42 -24.67 -6.32
CA ASN A 384 33.57 -25.38 -7.59
C ASN A 384 34.15 -24.50 -8.70
N THR A 385 34.68 -25.14 -9.75
CA THR A 385 35.26 -24.44 -10.91
C THR A 385 34.20 -23.75 -11.77
N GLU A 386 32.96 -24.25 -11.77
CA GLU A 386 31.83 -23.72 -12.54
C GLU A 386 31.29 -22.39 -11.98
N GLY A 387 31.61 -22.04 -10.73
CA GLY A 387 31.09 -20.82 -10.08
C GLY A 387 29.60 -20.89 -9.79
N THR A 388 29.12 -22.06 -9.38
CA THR A 388 27.72 -22.25 -9.01
C THR A 388 27.53 -22.58 -7.53
N LEU A 389 28.61 -22.84 -6.79
CA LEU A 389 28.61 -23.15 -5.37
C LEU A 389 29.60 -22.27 -4.61
N TYR A 390 29.12 -21.64 -3.54
CA TYR A 390 29.88 -20.70 -2.72
C TYR A 390 29.66 -20.95 -1.23
N GLU A 391 30.60 -20.51 -0.43
CA GLU A 391 30.47 -20.39 1.03
C GLU A 391 30.76 -18.94 1.45
N LEU A 392 29.86 -18.36 2.26
CA LEU A 392 30.02 -17.02 2.83
C LEU A 392 30.07 -17.08 4.35
N ALA A 393 30.89 -16.21 4.94
CA ALA A 393 30.96 -15.96 6.37
C ALA A 393 30.23 -14.64 6.70
N VAL A 394 29.00 -14.74 7.18
CA VAL A 394 28.14 -13.59 7.45
C VAL A 394 28.10 -13.29 8.95
N PRO A 395 28.72 -12.18 9.42
CA PRO A 395 28.63 -11.78 10.82
C PRO A 395 27.21 -11.30 11.14
N TYR A 396 26.66 -11.69 12.28
CA TYR A 396 25.33 -11.29 12.71
C TYR A 396 25.28 -10.96 14.20
N LEU A 397 24.37 -10.08 14.60
CA LEU A 397 24.13 -9.70 16.00
C LEU A 397 22.87 -10.39 16.58
N SER A 398 21.94 -10.78 15.71
CA SER A 398 20.74 -11.56 16.00
C SER A 398 20.33 -12.36 14.76
N ARG A 399 19.50 -13.41 14.93
CA ARG A 399 18.98 -14.18 13.78
C ARG A 399 18.10 -13.35 12.87
N ASP A 400 17.27 -12.47 13.43
CA ASP A 400 16.42 -11.58 12.64
C ASP A 400 17.25 -10.66 11.71
N LEU A 401 18.39 -10.15 12.21
CA LEU A 401 19.31 -9.36 11.39
C LEU A 401 20.04 -10.21 10.33
N LEU A 402 20.32 -11.48 10.62
CA LEU A 402 20.87 -12.40 9.62
C LEU A 402 19.88 -12.62 8.47
N ASP A 403 18.60 -12.83 8.79
CA ASP A 403 17.53 -12.98 7.80
C ASP A 403 17.39 -11.71 6.92
N GLU A 404 17.47 -10.51 7.53
CA GLU A 404 17.46 -9.24 6.80
C GLU A 404 18.67 -9.08 5.86
N VAL A 405 19.87 -9.47 6.32
CA VAL A 405 21.09 -9.43 5.50
C VAL A 405 20.98 -10.39 4.30
N ILE A 406 20.46 -11.61 4.52
CA ILE A 406 20.27 -12.60 3.45
C ILE A 406 19.20 -12.13 2.46
N ALA A 407 18.07 -11.59 2.94
CA ALA A 407 17.02 -11.03 2.08
C ALA A 407 17.55 -9.87 1.22
N SER A 408 18.34 -8.97 1.80
CA SER A 408 18.98 -7.88 1.04
C SER A 408 19.97 -8.40 0.00
N LEU A 409 20.70 -9.49 0.29
CA LEU A 409 21.62 -10.11 -0.66
C LEU A 409 20.88 -10.72 -1.84
N LEU A 410 19.79 -11.47 -1.58
CA LEU A 410 18.93 -12.04 -2.61
C LEU A 410 18.38 -10.94 -3.54
N ASP A 411 17.83 -9.87 -2.98
CA ASP A 411 17.31 -8.74 -3.75
C ASP A 411 18.38 -8.10 -4.66
N ASP A 412 19.59 -7.87 -4.13
CA ASP A 412 20.70 -7.34 -4.92
C ASP A 412 21.14 -8.30 -6.04
N MET A 413 21.18 -9.61 -5.76
CA MET A 413 21.52 -10.62 -6.76
C MET A 413 20.49 -10.68 -7.89
N TYR A 414 19.20 -10.67 -7.56
CA TYR A 414 18.12 -10.67 -8.55
C TYR A 414 18.15 -9.41 -9.41
N ARG A 415 18.37 -8.23 -8.80
CA ARG A 415 18.49 -6.96 -9.51
C ARG A 415 19.69 -6.97 -10.48
N ILE A 416 20.86 -7.41 -10.03
CA ILE A 416 22.05 -7.51 -10.89
C ILE A 416 21.82 -8.50 -12.04
N ALA A 417 21.15 -9.64 -11.79
CA ALA A 417 20.81 -10.59 -12.84
C ALA A 417 19.85 -10.00 -13.88
N GLU A 418 18.80 -9.29 -13.45
CA GLU A 418 17.84 -8.63 -14.34
C GLU A 418 18.50 -7.55 -15.21
N ASP A 419 19.31 -6.68 -14.60
CA ASP A 419 20.07 -5.61 -15.27
C ASP A 419 21.03 -6.17 -16.33
N ASN A 420 21.50 -7.40 -16.15
CA ASN A 420 22.38 -8.11 -17.09
C ASN A 420 21.63 -9.11 -17.98
N HIS A 421 20.30 -9.04 -18.06
CA HIS A 421 19.45 -9.88 -18.88
C HIS A 421 19.68 -11.40 -18.67
N CYS A 422 19.79 -11.79 -17.40
CA CYS A 422 19.94 -13.17 -16.96
C CYS A 422 18.80 -13.57 -16.02
N LEU A 423 18.39 -14.84 -16.08
CA LEU A 423 17.59 -15.48 -15.05
C LEU A 423 18.54 -16.00 -13.97
N LEU A 424 18.21 -15.75 -12.71
CA LEU A 424 18.95 -16.23 -11.54
C LEU A 424 18.10 -17.29 -10.82
N GLU A 425 18.68 -18.47 -10.63
CA GLU A 425 18.21 -19.47 -9.68
C GLU A 425 19.26 -19.51 -8.56
N THR A 426 18.85 -19.18 -7.33
CA THR A 426 19.77 -19.17 -6.20
C THR A 426 19.09 -19.68 -4.94
N SER A 427 19.87 -20.27 -4.05
CA SER A 427 19.42 -20.66 -2.72
C SER A 427 20.56 -20.51 -1.74
N PHE A 428 20.23 -20.11 -0.51
CA PHE A 428 21.14 -20.01 0.62
C PHE A 428 20.76 -21.10 1.61
N HIS A 429 21.75 -21.78 2.16
CA HIS A 429 21.60 -22.83 3.16
C HIS A 429 22.57 -22.59 4.30
N GLU A 430 22.09 -22.61 5.55
CA GLU A 430 22.93 -22.60 6.74
C GLU A 430 23.04 -24.03 7.29
N PRO A 431 24.17 -24.75 7.07
CA PRO A 431 24.27 -26.16 7.48
C PRO A 431 24.19 -26.38 8.99
N ALA A 432 24.52 -25.36 9.79
CA ALA A 432 24.51 -25.45 11.25
C ALA A 432 23.09 -25.55 11.83
N THR A 433 22.10 -25.04 11.10
CA THR A 433 20.72 -24.87 11.59
C THR A 433 19.69 -25.51 10.66
N ASP A 434 20.16 -25.99 9.51
CA ASP A 434 19.36 -26.52 8.40
C ASP A 434 18.30 -25.54 7.89
N THR A 435 18.64 -24.26 7.90
CA THR A 435 17.77 -23.18 7.43
C THR A 435 18.06 -22.88 5.97
N TYR A 436 17.00 -22.61 5.19
CA TYR A 436 17.05 -22.32 3.76
C TYR A 436 16.40 -20.97 3.45
N TRP A 437 16.98 -20.23 2.51
CA TRP A 437 16.42 -19.01 1.94
C TRP A 437 16.50 -19.10 0.41
N ASP A 438 15.35 -18.99 -0.26
CA ASP A 438 15.19 -19.13 -1.71
C ASP A 438 14.70 -17.82 -2.36
#